data_AF-A0A661TK22-F1
#
_entry.id   AF-A0A661TK22-F1
#
_cell.length_a   1.000
_cell.length_b   1.000
_cell.length_c   1.000
_cell.angle_alpha   90.00
_cell.angle_beta   90.00
_cell.angle_gamma   90.00
#
_symmetry.space_group_name_H-M   'P 1'
#
loop_
_entity.id
_entity.type
_entity.pdbx_description
1 polymer ?
#
loop_
_entity_poly.entity_id
_entity_poly.type
_entity_poly.pdbx_seq_one_letter_code
_entity_poly.pdbx_strand_id
1 'polypeptide(L)'
;MERNEHKISEELVGKEIKSCVSYLITRLAQHPDFMEEVLPVCIQDQDSNSDNDDDPIALEHWIVSDYLADRLQEQGEMVANVLGMQVWGRTCTGQAIALDDVIRKIAKESR
;
A
#
# COMPACT_ATOMS: atom_id res chain seq x y z
N MET A 1 -21.01 8.47 -15.32
CA MET A 1 -20.16 8.86 -14.19
C MET A 1 -18.95 7.93 -14.06
N GLU A 2 -19.15 6.61 -14.02
CA GLU A 2 -18.09 5.60 -13.85
C GLU A 2 -16.87 5.73 -14.79
N ARG A 3 -17.09 6.00 -16.10
CA ARG A 3 -15.99 6.16 -17.07
C ARG A 3 -15.03 7.30 -16.72
N ASN A 4 -15.52 8.34 -16.02
CA ASN A 4 -14.69 9.47 -15.60
C ASN A 4 -13.87 9.09 -14.36
N GLU A 5 -14.47 8.38 -13.40
CA GLU A 5 -13.80 7.96 -12.16
C GLU A 5 -12.66 6.97 -12.43
N HIS A 6 -12.87 6.03 -13.35
CA HIS A 6 -11.83 5.11 -13.81
C HIS A 6 -10.64 5.87 -14.40
N LYS A 7 -10.89 6.88 -15.27
CA LYS A 7 -9.83 7.65 -15.91
C LYS A 7 -8.97 8.41 -14.90
N ILE A 8 -9.59 9.00 -13.88
CA ILE A 8 -8.86 9.75 -12.85
C ILE A 8 -8.01 8.82 -11.99
N SER A 9 -8.54 7.64 -11.66
CA SER A 9 -7.79 6.64 -10.89
C SER A 9 -6.58 6.11 -11.66
N GLU A 10 -6.74 5.85 -12.96
CA GLU A 10 -5.63 5.51 -13.87
C GLU A 10 -4.56 6.62 -13.96
N GLU A 11 -4.99 7.88 -14.04
CA GLU A 11 -4.07 9.02 -14.06
C GLU A 11 -3.29 9.17 -12.74
N LEU A 12 -3.96 8.95 -11.60
CA LEU A 12 -3.30 8.93 -10.28
C LEU A 12 -2.28 7.79 -10.21
N VAL A 13 -2.67 6.57 -10.60
CA VAL A 13 -1.78 5.40 -10.60
C VAL A 13 -0.55 5.65 -11.46
N GLY A 14 -0.73 6.16 -12.68
CA GLY A 14 0.39 6.44 -13.58
C GLY A 14 1.36 7.52 -13.08
N LYS A 15 0.92 8.41 -12.18
CA LYS A 15 1.78 9.43 -11.58
C LYS A 15 2.44 8.93 -10.30
N GLU A 16 1.69 8.23 -9.46
CA GLU A 16 2.08 8.03 -8.06
C GLU A 16 2.55 6.62 -7.74
N ILE A 17 2.19 5.59 -8.51
CA ILE A 17 2.71 4.22 -8.36
C ILE A 17 3.98 4.06 -9.20
N LYS A 18 5.05 3.53 -8.60
CA LYS A 18 6.37 3.44 -9.26
C LYS A 18 6.75 2.03 -9.67
N SER A 19 6.77 1.09 -8.73
CA SER A 19 7.21 -0.28 -9.02
C SER A 19 6.70 -1.28 -7.99
N CYS A 20 6.53 -2.53 -8.41
CA CYS A 20 6.23 -3.64 -7.52
C CYS A 20 7.52 -4.16 -6.87
N VAL A 21 7.55 -4.19 -5.55
CA VAL A 21 8.72 -4.61 -4.75
C VAL A 21 8.43 -5.78 -3.82
N SER A 22 7.34 -6.52 -4.03
CA SER A 22 6.96 -7.66 -3.19
C SER A 22 8.10 -8.66 -2.97
N TYR A 23 8.87 -8.97 -4.01
CA TYR A 23 10.01 -9.87 -3.89
C TYR A 23 11.11 -9.30 -3.01
N LEU A 24 11.43 -8.00 -3.14
CA LEU A 24 12.42 -7.34 -2.28
C LEU A 24 11.97 -7.37 -0.81
N ILE A 25 10.73 -6.98 -0.53
CA ILE A 25 10.18 -7.00 0.83
C ILE A 25 10.22 -8.40 1.43
N THR A 26 9.85 -9.42 0.65
CA THR A 26 9.92 -10.83 1.09
C THR A 26 11.34 -11.23 1.48
N ARG A 27 12.36 -10.75 0.76
CA ARG A 27 13.78 -11.04 1.07
C ARG A 27 14.28 -10.25 2.27
N LEU A 28 13.85 -9.00 2.44
CA LEU A 28 14.20 -8.18 3.59
C LEU A 28 13.57 -8.69 4.88
N ALA A 29 12.31 -9.14 4.84
CA ALA A 29 11.61 -9.71 6.00
C ALA A 29 12.27 -10.98 6.54
N GLN A 30 13.04 -11.69 5.70
CA GLN A 30 13.81 -12.88 6.12
C GLN A 30 15.15 -12.51 6.80
N HIS A 31 15.53 -11.24 6.80
CA HIS A 31 16.78 -10.76 7.37
C HIS A 31 16.52 -10.02 8.69
N PRO A 32 17.09 -10.48 9.82
CA PRO A 32 16.81 -9.92 11.15
C PRO A 32 17.01 -8.40 11.22
N ASP A 33 18.05 -7.88 10.57
CA ASP A 33 18.39 -6.45 10.60
C ASP A 33 17.34 -5.54 9.94
N PHE A 34 16.44 -6.08 9.11
CA PHE A 34 15.42 -5.31 8.38
C PHE A 34 13.99 -5.66 8.80
N MET A 35 13.80 -6.69 9.63
CA MET A 35 12.48 -7.21 9.98
C MET A 35 11.58 -6.13 10.60
N GLU A 36 12.09 -5.35 11.56
CA GLU A 36 11.35 -4.28 12.21
C GLU A 36 10.95 -3.15 11.24
N GLU A 37 11.81 -2.86 10.26
CA GLU A 37 11.56 -1.81 9.26
C GLU A 37 10.49 -2.22 8.25
N VAL A 38 10.42 -3.50 7.87
CA VAL A 38 9.46 -3.99 6.87
C VAL A 38 8.14 -4.50 7.47
N LEU A 39 8.11 -4.83 8.77
CA LEU A 39 6.91 -5.34 9.42
C LEU A 39 5.67 -4.45 9.20
N PRO A 40 5.75 -3.11 9.29
CA PRO A 40 4.59 -2.23 9.13
C PRO A 40 3.98 -2.23 7.73
N VAL A 41 4.67 -2.75 6.71
CA VAL A 41 4.13 -2.92 5.36
C VAL A 41 3.69 -4.35 5.07
N CYS A 42 3.90 -5.28 5.99
CA CYS A 42 3.53 -6.69 5.85
C CYS A 42 2.21 -7.00 6.56
N ILE A 43 2.01 -6.43 7.76
CA ILE A 43 0.84 -6.66 8.60
C ILE A 43 0.35 -5.32 9.17
N GLN A 44 -0.96 -5.20 9.34
CA GLN A 44 -1.56 -4.04 9.98
C GLN A 44 -1.59 -4.27 11.49
N ASP A 45 -0.86 -3.44 12.24
CA ASP A 45 -0.78 -3.56 13.70
C ASP A 45 -2.13 -3.14 14.33
N GLN A 46 -2.95 -4.12 14.70
CA GLN A 46 -4.13 -3.92 15.55
C GLN A 46 -3.73 -4.27 16.99
N ASP A 47 -4.14 -3.46 17.97
CA ASP A 47 -3.81 -3.60 19.40
C ASP A 47 -3.66 -5.06 19.87
N SER A 48 -2.60 -5.32 20.63
CA SER A 48 -2.02 -6.63 21.01
C SER A 48 -2.92 -7.56 21.88
N ASN A 49 -4.23 -7.31 21.93
CA ASN A 49 -5.23 -8.08 22.68
C ASN A 49 -6.25 -8.79 21.77
N SER A 50 -6.03 -8.81 20.46
CA SER A 50 -6.88 -9.43 19.46
C SER A 50 -6.27 -10.77 19.00
N ASP A 51 -6.71 -11.90 19.56
CA ASP A 51 -6.37 -13.24 19.03
C ASP A 51 -7.11 -13.54 17.69
N ASN A 52 -7.38 -12.53 16.88
CA ASN A 52 -8.10 -12.70 15.61
C ASN A 52 -7.11 -13.06 14.50
N ASP A 53 -7.20 -14.28 13.98
CA ASP A 53 -6.43 -14.76 12.80
C ASP A 53 -6.73 -13.99 11.49
N ASP A 54 -7.57 -12.96 11.54
CA ASP A 54 -8.08 -12.19 10.39
C ASP A 54 -7.39 -10.81 10.22
N ASP A 55 -6.27 -10.56 10.90
CA ASP A 55 -5.53 -9.30 10.72
C ASP A 55 -5.13 -9.12 9.24
N PRO A 56 -5.35 -7.93 8.64
CA PRO A 56 -5.02 -7.71 7.24
C PRO A 56 -3.53 -7.89 6.96
N ILE A 57 -3.21 -8.79 6.03
CA ILE A 57 -1.85 -9.05 5.55
C ILE A 57 -1.68 -8.45 4.16
N ALA A 58 -0.53 -7.83 3.91
CA ALA A 58 -0.18 -7.34 2.57
C ALA A 58 0.13 -8.51 1.63
N LEU A 59 -0.57 -8.55 0.50
CA LEU A 59 -0.35 -9.52 -0.58
C LEU A 59 0.60 -8.98 -1.66
N GLU A 60 0.63 -7.66 -1.85
CA GLU A 60 1.53 -6.98 -2.78
C GLU A 60 2.18 -5.76 -2.12
N HIS A 61 3.38 -5.39 -2.57
CA HIS A 61 4.10 -4.22 -2.07
C HIS A 61 4.49 -3.32 -3.23
N TRP A 62 4.18 -2.04 -3.12
CA TRP A 62 4.36 -1.07 -4.20
C TRP A 62 5.12 0.14 -3.69
N ILE A 63 6.17 0.55 -4.40
CA ILE A 63 6.78 1.87 -4.20
C ILE A 63 5.80 2.92 -4.70
N VAL A 64 5.53 3.90 -3.85
CA VAL A 64 4.65 5.03 -4.14
C VAL A 64 5.39 6.35 -3.98
N SER A 65 4.79 7.45 -4.45
CA SER A 65 5.26 8.79 -4.14
C SER A 65 4.96 9.17 -2.69
N ASP A 66 5.67 10.19 -2.16
CA ASP A 66 5.38 10.74 -0.84
C ASP A 66 3.94 11.22 -0.71
N TYR A 67 3.41 11.89 -1.75
CA TYR A 67 2.02 12.32 -1.77
C TYR A 67 1.06 11.15 -1.58
N LEU A 68 1.21 10.08 -2.37
CA LEU A 68 0.30 8.94 -2.27
C LEU A 68 0.52 8.17 -0.95
N ALA A 69 1.75 8.10 -0.44
CA ALA A 69 2.04 7.53 0.87
C ALA A 69 1.23 8.22 1.97
N ASP A 70 1.29 9.55 2.04
CA ASP A 70 0.54 10.35 3.02
C ASP A 70 -0.96 10.11 2.90
N ARG A 71 -1.49 10.13 1.67
CA ARG A 71 -2.92 9.90 1.42
C ARG A 71 -3.36 8.48 1.81
N LEU A 72 -2.54 7.46 1.57
CA LEU A 72 -2.83 6.08 1.95
C LEU A 72 -2.81 5.91 3.47
N GLN A 73 -1.84 6.54 4.17
CA GLN A 73 -1.79 6.55 5.64
C GLN A 73 -3.02 7.20 6.25
N GLU A 74 -3.52 8.31 5.69
CA GLU A 74 -4.78 8.93 6.13
C GLU A 74 -6.00 8.00 5.99
N GLN A 75 -5.94 7.03 5.06
CA GLN A 75 -6.98 6.01 4.87
C GLN A 75 -6.78 4.77 5.77
N GLY A 76 -5.70 4.74 6.56
CA GLY A 76 -5.37 3.62 7.44
C GLY A 76 -4.72 2.44 6.73
N GLU A 77 -4.15 2.64 5.54
CA GLU A 77 -3.42 1.61 4.81
C GLU A 77 -2.02 1.37 5.40
N MET A 78 -1.48 0.16 5.19
CA MET A 78 -0.12 -0.21 5.59
C MET A 78 0.92 0.52 4.72
N VAL A 79 1.55 1.57 5.26
CA VAL A 79 2.56 2.35 4.53
C VAL A 79 3.72 2.70 5.45
N ALA A 80 4.94 2.40 5.01
CA ALA A 80 6.15 2.77 5.72
C ALA A 80 7.29 3.14 4.78
N ASN A 81 8.29 3.82 5.36
CA ASN A 81 9.55 4.06 4.70
C ASN A 81 10.46 2.83 4.88
N VAL A 82 10.82 2.20 3.76
CA VAL A 82 11.73 1.05 3.72
C VAL A 82 12.94 1.42 2.86
N LEU A 83 14.12 1.47 3.47
CA LEU A 83 15.39 1.85 2.83
C LEU A 83 15.33 3.19 2.09
N GLY A 84 14.58 4.15 2.62
CA GLY A 84 14.37 5.46 2.00
C GLY A 84 13.25 5.50 0.95
N MET A 85 12.50 4.42 0.74
CA MET A 85 11.39 4.34 -0.22
C MET A 85 10.05 4.27 0.50
N GLN A 86 9.06 5.04 0.05
CA GLN A 86 7.68 4.86 0.53
C GLN A 86 7.09 3.60 -0.08
N VAL A 87 6.75 2.63 0.76
CA VAL A 87 6.19 1.35 0.35
C VAL A 87 4.79 1.21 0.92
N TRP A 88 3.84 0.92 0.04
CA TRP A 88 2.47 0.54 0.41
C TRP A 88 2.33 -0.98 0.37
N GLY A 89 1.93 -1.55 1.50
CA GLY A 89 1.46 -2.92 1.64
C GLY A 89 -0.01 -3.02 1.27
N ARG A 90 -0.30 -3.64 0.14
CA ARG A 90 -1.63 -3.76 -0.43
C ARG A 90 -2.22 -5.13 -0.11
N THR A 91 -3.45 -5.16 0.40
CA THR A 91 -4.16 -6.39 0.84
C THR A 91 -4.84 -7.17 -0.30
N CYS A 92 -4.72 -6.71 -1.54
CA CYS A 92 -5.32 -7.32 -2.72
C CYS A 92 -4.23 -7.69 -3.75
N THR A 93 -4.44 -8.76 -4.53
CA THR A 93 -3.53 -9.17 -5.61
C THR A 93 -4.25 -9.47 -6.93
N GLY A 94 -3.54 -9.31 -8.05
CA GLY A 94 -4.00 -9.71 -9.39
C GLY A 94 -5.02 -8.78 -10.05
N GLN A 95 -5.65 -7.88 -9.28
CA GLN A 95 -6.51 -6.81 -9.81
C GLN A 95 -5.70 -5.54 -10.08
N ALA A 96 -6.10 -4.79 -11.12
CA ALA A 96 -5.47 -3.50 -11.43
C ALA A 96 -5.59 -2.51 -10.25
N ILE A 97 -4.50 -1.78 -9.97
CA ILE A 97 -4.45 -0.83 -8.83
C ILE A 97 -5.47 0.29 -8.98
N ALA A 98 -5.78 0.73 -10.21
CA ALA A 98 -6.79 1.76 -10.45
C ALA A 98 -8.23 1.32 -10.08
N LEU A 99 -8.46 0.01 -9.89
CA LEU A 99 -9.74 -0.53 -9.44
C LEU A 99 -9.82 -0.64 -7.92
N ASP A 100 -8.73 -0.38 -7.21
CA ASP A 100 -8.68 -0.42 -5.76
C ASP A 100 -9.55 0.68 -5.15
N ASP A 101 -10.32 0.35 -4.12
CA ASP A 101 -11.30 1.27 -3.55
C ASP A 101 -10.61 2.45 -2.85
N VAL A 102 -9.46 2.23 -2.20
CA VAL A 102 -8.69 3.32 -1.57
C VAL A 102 -8.14 4.28 -2.62
N ILE A 103 -7.66 3.76 -3.75
CA ILE A 103 -7.14 4.57 -4.86
C ILE A 103 -8.27 5.40 -5.49
N ARG A 104 -9.44 4.81 -5.71
CA ARG A 104 -10.63 5.52 -6.21
C ARG A 104 -11.09 6.61 -5.26
N LYS A 105 -11.01 6.37 -3.94
CA LYS A 105 -11.37 7.36 -2.92
C LYS A 105 -10.40 8.55 -2.95
N ILE A 106 -9.09 8.28 -2.91
CA ILE A 106 -8.05 9.32 -2.98
C ILE A 106 -8.19 10.13 -4.28
N ALA A 107 -8.35 9.46 -5.42
CA ALA A 107 -8.53 10.11 -6.73
C ALA A 107 -9.73 11.07 -6.78
N LYS A 108 -10.79 10.81 -6.00
CA LYS A 108 -11.96 11.70 -5.89
C LYS A 108 -11.71 12.90 -4.98
N GLU A 109 -10.90 12.73 -3.95
CA GLU A 109 -10.55 13.77 -2.97
C GLU A 109 -9.52 14.77 -3.52
N SER A 110 -8.62 14.33 -4.39
CA SER A 110 -7.57 15.15 -5.02
C SER A 110 -8.08 16.13 -6.10
N ARG A 111 -9.37 16.47 -6.09
CA ARG A 111 -10.06 17.14 -7.20
C ARG A 111 -10.40 18.60 -6.93
#